data_AF-A0A916TVD1-F1
#
_entry.id   AF-A0A916TVD1-F1
#
_cell.length_a   1.000
_cell.length_b   1.000
_cell.length_c   1.000
_cell.angle_alpha   90.00
_cell.angle_beta   90.00
_cell.angle_gamma   90.00
#
_symmetry.space_group_name_H-M   'P 1'
#
loop_
_entity.id
_entity.type
_entity.pdbx_description
1 polymer ?
#
loop_
_entity_poly.entity_id
_entity_poly.type
_entity_poly.pdbx_seq_one_letter_code
_entity_poly.pdbx_strand_id
1 'polypeptide(L)'
;MRFRLLLTGVSFALLAACGAPETDSEATSAADLSETPDAPPQDAGTDTATAPPPATTDAAPVAAPAATATSPSPTEAVSPSAVPATAPATRTEIAATKTAPPAAFAQCRACHSVEAGKNGVGPTLFGIFGSKAGEVPGYKFSPALARSGITWNRSSLDTWLKGPIKMVPGAKMVIAMPDPEKRKAIIDYLETLK
;
A
#
# COMPACT_ATOMS: atom_id res chain seq x y z
N MET A 1 10.00 27.65 -44.46
CA MET A 1 11.46 27.59 -44.68
C MET A 1 11.92 26.16 -44.48
N ARG A 2 12.51 25.55 -45.52
CA ARG A 2 12.95 24.15 -45.57
C ARG A 2 14.45 24.12 -45.28
N PHE A 3 14.89 23.51 -44.18
CA PHE A 3 16.31 23.26 -43.95
C PHE A 3 16.60 21.77 -44.10
N ARG A 4 17.23 21.44 -45.24
CA ARG A 4 17.79 20.13 -45.56
C ARG A 4 19.11 19.95 -44.81
N LEU A 5 19.26 18.76 -44.23
CA LEU A 5 20.40 17.85 -44.38
C LEU A 5 21.81 18.38 -44.06
N LEU A 6 22.43 17.83 -43.00
CA LEU A 6 23.84 17.45 -43.04
C LEU A 6 24.04 16.12 -42.30
N LEU A 7 24.36 15.11 -43.11
CA LEU A 7 24.91 13.81 -42.76
C LEU A 7 26.34 14.03 -42.26
N THR A 8 26.66 13.61 -41.05
CA THR A 8 28.02 13.17 -40.68
C THR A 8 27.90 11.95 -39.78
N GLY A 9 28.11 10.79 -40.41
CA GLY A 9 28.33 9.55 -39.69
C GLY A 9 29.70 9.58 -39.01
N VAL A 10 29.75 9.06 -37.79
CA VAL A 10 30.97 8.50 -37.21
C VAL A 10 30.59 7.14 -36.68
N SER A 11 30.87 6.13 -37.52
CA SER A 11 31.06 4.76 -37.08
C SER A 11 32.38 4.66 -36.33
N PHE A 12 32.33 4.21 -35.08
CA PHE A 12 33.44 3.58 -34.37
C PHE A 12 32.82 2.34 -33.70
N ALA A 13 32.91 1.18 -34.35
CA ALA A 13 34.00 0.21 -34.16
C ALA A 13 33.99 -0.41 -32.74
N LEU A 14 33.22 -1.48 -32.64
CA LEU A 14 33.55 -2.80 -32.08
C LEU A 14 34.66 -2.85 -31.00
N LEU A 15 34.29 -3.18 -29.77
CA LEU A 15 35.16 -3.96 -28.87
C LEU A 15 34.37 -5.18 -28.35
N ALA A 16 34.61 -6.31 -29.01
CA ALA A 16 34.31 -7.64 -28.52
C ALA A 16 35.38 -8.02 -27.49
N ALA A 17 34.95 -8.49 -26.32
CA ALA A 17 35.81 -9.18 -25.37
C ALA A 17 35.17 -10.55 -25.07
N CYS A 18 35.69 -11.57 -25.76
CA CYS A 18 35.50 -12.98 -25.45
C CYS A 18 36.90 -13.60 -25.41
N GLY A 19 37.24 -14.33 -24.35
CA GLY A 19 38.51 -15.03 -24.20
C GLY A 19 38.67 -15.68 -22.82
N ALA A 20 38.41 -16.99 -22.76
CA ALA A 20 38.73 -17.91 -21.65
C ALA A 20 40.25 -18.16 -21.54
N PRO A 21 40.76 -18.86 -20.48
CA PRO A 21 40.73 -20.34 -20.44
C PRO A 21 40.39 -20.89 -19.03
N GLU A 22 39.60 -21.96 -18.88
CA GLU A 22 39.96 -23.40 -18.98
C GLU A 22 41.09 -23.82 -18.01
N THR A 23 40.69 -24.32 -16.83
CA THR A 23 41.51 -25.26 -16.04
C THR A 23 40.63 -26.41 -15.58
N ASP A 24 40.76 -27.51 -16.30
CA ASP A 24 40.36 -28.86 -15.90
C ASP A 24 41.35 -29.36 -14.82
N SER A 25 40.85 -29.99 -13.76
CA SER A 25 41.68 -30.84 -12.89
C SER A 25 40.80 -31.86 -12.17
N GLU A 26 40.53 -32.93 -12.92
CA GLU A 26 40.79 -34.32 -12.55
C GLU A 26 39.94 -35.01 -11.47
N ALA A 27 39.46 -36.18 -11.91
CA ALA A 27 38.62 -37.15 -11.24
C ALA A 27 39.40 -38.16 -10.38
N THR A 28 38.73 -38.71 -9.37
CA THR A 28 38.94 -40.04 -8.77
C THR A 28 37.85 -40.21 -7.69
N SER A 29 37.09 -41.28 -7.52
CA SER A 29 37.07 -42.64 -8.07
C SER A 29 35.63 -43.17 -7.91
N ALA A 30 35.24 -44.06 -8.83
CA ALA A 30 34.03 -44.86 -8.77
C ALA A 30 34.08 -45.96 -7.69
N ALA A 31 32.89 -46.34 -7.20
CA ALA A 31 32.41 -47.69 -6.86
C ALA A 31 31.04 -47.48 -6.17
N ASP A 32 29.92 -47.63 -6.88
CA ASP A 32 29.19 -48.90 -7.09
C ASP A 32 28.81 -49.60 -5.78
N LEU A 33 27.50 -49.68 -5.53
CA LEU A 33 26.77 -50.94 -5.29
C LEU A 33 25.30 -50.62 -4.97
N SER A 34 24.45 -50.91 -5.95
CA SER A 34 23.16 -51.61 -5.82
C SER A 34 22.50 -51.67 -4.43
N GLU A 35 21.30 -51.10 -4.31
CA GLU A 35 20.14 -51.84 -3.78
C GLU A 35 18.82 -51.16 -4.16
N THR A 36 18.02 -51.84 -4.98
CA THR A 36 16.59 -51.56 -5.18
C THR A 36 15.78 -52.44 -4.23
N PRO A 37 14.83 -51.87 -3.48
CA PRO A 37 13.63 -52.60 -3.11
C PRO A 37 12.41 -52.02 -3.84
N ASP A 38 11.83 -52.90 -4.65
CA ASP A 38 10.46 -52.90 -5.15
C ASP A 38 9.46 -53.00 -4.00
N ALA A 39 8.43 -52.13 -3.97
CA ALA A 39 7.07 -52.35 -3.44
C ALA A 39 6.25 -51.03 -3.42
N PRO A 40 4.90 -51.08 -3.30
CA PRO A 40 3.87 -51.31 -4.31
C PRO A 40 3.09 -50.00 -4.65
N PRO A 41 2.15 -50.01 -5.62
CA PRO A 41 1.46 -48.78 -6.04
C PRO A 41 0.45 -48.33 -4.98
N GLN A 42 0.52 -47.05 -4.57
CA GLN A 42 -0.49 -46.43 -3.73
C GLN A 42 -1.30 -45.41 -4.53
N ASP A 43 -2.46 -45.91 -4.97
CA ASP A 43 -3.78 -45.30 -4.93
C ASP A 43 -3.93 -43.84 -5.38
N ALA A 44 -4.59 -43.70 -6.51
CA ALA A 44 -5.20 -42.46 -6.98
C ALA A 44 -6.36 -42.07 -6.05
N GLY A 45 -6.04 -41.35 -4.99
CA GLY A 45 -7.01 -40.63 -4.17
C GLY A 45 -7.50 -39.39 -4.91
N THR A 46 -8.67 -39.49 -5.54
CA THR A 46 -9.47 -38.37 -5.99
C THR A 46 -9.96 -37.56 -4.78
N ASP A 47 -9.23 -36.50 -4.41
CA ASP A 47 -9.76 -35.47 -3.52
C ASP A 47 -10.77 -34.62 -4.29
N THR A 48 -12.03 -35.03 -4.14
CA THR A 48 -13.20 -34.22 -4.46
C THR A 48 -13.13 -32.94 -3.66
N ALA A 49 -12.82 -31.83 -4.33
CA ALA A 49 -13.01 -30.49 -3.82
C ALA A 49 -14.49 -30.29 -3.47
N THR A 50 -14.84 -30.55 -2.21
CA THR A 50 -16.11 -30.15 -1.63
C THR A 50 -16.08 -28.63 -1.51
N ALA A 51 -16.79 -27.98 -2.44
CA ALA A 51 -17.09 -26.55 -2.36
C ALA A 51 -17.86 -26.24 -1.07
N PRO A 52 -17.50 -25.20 -0.31
CA PRO A 52 -18.35 -24.73 0.78
C PRO A 52 -19.68 -24.17 0.22
N PRO A 53 -20.82 -24.38 0.92
CA PRO A 53 -22.10 -23.84 0.48
C PRO A 53 -22.10 -22.30 0.48
N PRO A 54 -22.91 -21.65 -0.36
CA PRO A 54 -23.05 -20.20 -0.34
C PRO A 54 -23.67 -19.77 0.99
N ALA A 55 -22.95 -18.93 1.74
CA ALA A 55 -23.50 -18.25 2.90
C ALA A 55 -24.60 -17.29 2.40
N THR A 56 -25.84 -17.65 2.70
CA THR A 56 -27.03 -16.83 2.48
C THR A 56 -26.93 -15.54 3.28
N THR A 57 -26.97 -14.42 2.57
CA THR A 57 -27.18 -13.08 3.12
C THR A 57 -28.57 -12.99 3.75
N ASP A 58 -28.63 -12.80 5.07
CA ASP A 58 -29.77 -12.18 5.73
C ASP A 58 -29.38 -10.75 6.10
N ALA A 59 -29.89 -9.81 5.31
CA ALA A 59 -29.74 -8.38 5.51
C ALA A 59 -30.93 -7.88 6.34
N ALA A 60 -30.72 -7.74 7.64
CA ALA A 60 -31.63 -6.97 8.49
C ALA A 60 -31.28 -5.46 8.41
N PRO A 61 -32.27 -4.56 8.28
CA PRO A 61 -32.06 -3.14 8.03
C PRO A 61 -31.75 -2.42 9.36
N VAL A 62 -30.58 -1.78 9.46
CA VAL A 62 -30.34 -0.81 10.53
C VAL A 62 -30.87 0.55 10.09
N ALA A 63 -31.99 0.90 10.71
CA ALA A 63 -32.63 2.19 10.64
C ALA A 63 -31.67 3.33 11.06
N ALA A 64 -31.68 4.40 10.27
CA ALA A 64 -31.00 5.64 10.56
C ALA A 64 -31.69 6.39 11.71
N PRO A 65 -30.95 6.96 12.67
CA PRO A 65 -31.49 8.04 13.48
C PRO A 65 -31.26 9.38 12.76
N ALA A 66 -32.37 10.06 12.46
CA ALA A 66 -32.38 11.47 12.13
C ALA A 66 -31.90 12.28 13.35
N ALA A 67 -30.77 12.97 13.20
CA ALA A 67 -30.34 13.98 14.17
C ALA A 67 -30.84 15.35 13.69
N THR A 68 -31.83 15.85 14.41
CA THR A 68 -32.41 17.19 14.30
C THR A 68 -31.33 18.24 14.58
N ALA A 69 -30.97 19.04 13.59
CA ALA A 69 -30.10 20.20 13.75
C ALA A 69 -30.94 21.40 14.20
N THR A 70 -30.90 21.71 15.49
CA THR A 70 -31.34 23.01 16.02
C THR A 70 -30.23 24.04 15.82
N SER A 71 -30.56 25.08 15.06
CA SER A 71 -29.73 26.26 14.80
C SER A 71 -29.93 27.29 15.91
N PRO A 72 -28.86 27.89 16.47
CA PRO A 72 -28.97 29.22 17.05
C PRO A 72 -28.24 30.26 16.19
N SER A 73 -28.98 31.29 15.77
CA SER A 73 -28.41 32.57 15.34
C SER A 73 -27.66 33.23 16.50
N PRO A 74 -26.59 34.00 16.22
CA PRO A 74 -26.17 35.08 17.11
C PRO A 74 -26.57 36.44 16.54
N THR A 75 -27.31 37.18 17.37
CA THR A 75 -27.64 38.59 17.24
C THR A 75 -26.40 39.49 17.41
N GLU A 76 -26.45 40.59 16.68
CA GLU A 76 -25.64 41.81 16.67
C GLU A 76 -24.72 42.19 17.86
N ALA A 77 -23.56 42.70 17.41
CA ALA A 77 -22.63 43.70 17.95
C ALA A 77 -22.93 44.46 19.26
N VAL A 78 -21.89 44.56 20.10
CA VAL A 78 -21.54 45.82 20.78
C VAL A 78 -20.01 45.91 20.99
N SER A 79 -19.43 47.06 20.64
CA SER A 79 -18.06 47.49 20.98
C SER A 79 -18.17 48.50 22.15
N PRO A 80 -17.19 48.60 23.07
CA PRO A 80 -16.16 49.63 22.88
C PRO A 80 -14.76 49.35 23.48
N SER A 81 -13.78 50.09 22.92
CA SER A 81 -12.56 50.69 23.51
C SER A 81 -11.63 49.91 24.46
N ALA A 82 -10.51 49.50 23.87
CA ALA A 82 -9.11 49.76 24.24
C ALA A 82 -8.69 49.99 25.71
N VAL A 83 -7.76 49.12 26.15
CA VAL A 83 -6.61 49.45 27.02
C VAL A 83 -5.34 48.82 26.43
N PRO A 84 -4.16 49.50 26.42
CA PRO A 84 -2.93 48.91 25.92
C PRO A 84 -2.23 48.14 27.04
N ALA A 85 -1.96 46.85 26.83
CA ALA A 85 -1.10 46.06 27.69
C ALA A 85 0.13 45.59 26.90
N THR A 86 1.27 46.19 27.25
CA THR A 86 2.60 45.81 26.78
C THR A 86 3.05 44.51 27.44
N ALA A 87 3.26 43.45 26.66
CA ALA A 87 4.30 42.44 26.89
C ALA A 87 4.51 41.59 25.63
N PRO A 88 5.73 41.46 25.09
CA PRO A 88 5.99 40.51 24.02
C PRO A 88 6.23 39.14 24.64
N ALA A 89 5.22 38.27 24.56
CA ALA A 89 5.44 36.83 24.65
C ALA A 89 5.28 36.27 23.24
N THR A 90 6.33 36.32 22.43
CA THR A 90 6.42 35.47 21.25
C THR A 90 6.66 34.03 21.73
N ARG A 91 5.61 33.40 22.23
CA ARG A 91 5.51 31.95 22.12
C ARG A 91 5.19 31.72 20.64
N THR A 92 6.22 31.49 19.84
CA THR A 92 6.05 30.70 18.63
C THR A 92 5.67 29.31 19.11
N GLU A 93 4.38 29.11 19.33
CA GLU A 93 3.82 27.78 19.45
C GLU A 93 3.97 27.19 18.06
N ILE A 94 5.05 26.43 17.85
CA ILE A 94 5.16 25.53 16.71
C ILE A 94 4.15 24.41 16.99
N ALA A 95 2.87 24.74 16.87
CA ALA A 95 1.84 23.73 16.76
C ALA A 95 2.24 22.94 15.52
N ALA A 96 2.61 21.67 15.71
CA ALA A 96 2.80 20.75 14.61
C ALA A 96 1.46 20.71 13.86
N THR A 97 1.37 21.48 12.78
CA THR A 97 0.19 21.53 11.93
C THR A 97 0.03 20.14 11.36
N LYS A 98 -0.92 19.36 11.92
CA LYS A 98 -1.36 18.12 11.30
C LYS A 98 -1.78 18.48 9.87
N THR A 99 -1.03 17.99 8.89
CA THR A 99 -1.35 18.19 7.47
C THR A 99 -2.79 17.77 7.24
N ALA A 100 -3.59 18.64 6.65
CA ALA A 100 -4.98 18.30 6.34
C ALA A 100 -5.01 17.18 5.27
N PRO A 101 -5.92 16.21 5.37
CA PRO A 101 -6.03 15.15 4.36
C PRO A 101 -6.45 15.75 3.00
N PRO A 102 -5.88 15.28 1.87
CA PRO A 102 -6.33 15.72 0.56
C PRO A 102 -7.77 15.25 0.29
N ALA A 103 -8.46 15.93 -0.61
CA ALA A 103 -9.83 15.57 -0.99
C ALA A 103 -9.95 14.11 -1.44
N ALA A 104 -8.96 13.61 -2.19
CA ALA A 104 -8.91 12.22 -2.67
C ALA A 104 -8.88 11.17 -1.53
N PHE A 105 -8.44 11.54 -0.32
CA PHE A 105 -8.42 10.63 0.82
C PHE A 105 -9.82 10.28 1.33
N ALA A 106 -10.88 10.96 0.86
CA ALA A 106 -12.28 10.64 1.19
C ALA A 106 -12.61 9.16 0.94
N GLN A 107 -12.08 8.59 -0.15
CA GLN A 107 -12.28 7.19 -0.52
C GLN A 107 -11.64 6.23 0.48
N CYS A 108 -10.53 6.62 1.12
CA CYS A 108 -9.82 5.82 2.12
C CYS A 108 -10.54 5.87 3.48
N ARG A 109 -11.10 7.03 3.84
CA ARG A 109 -11.80 7.26 5.13
C ARG A 109 -13.03 6.38 5.32
N ALA A 110 -13.62 5.87 4.24
CA ALA A 110 -14.75 4.95 4.32
C ALA A 110 -14.40 3.61 5.00
N CYS A 111 -13.13 3.19 4.97
CA CYS A 111 -12.71 1.90 5.51
C CYS A 111 -11.60 2.01 6.55
N HIS A 112 -10.81 3.08 6.53
CA HIS A 112 -9.61 3.21 7.33
C HIS A 112 -9.70 4.38 8.30
N SER A 113 -9.24 4.15 9.54
CA SER A 113 -8.90 5.24 10.47
C SER A 113 -7.48 5.74 10.24
N VAL A 114 -7.24 6.99 10.64
CA VAL A 114 -5.90 7.58 10.78
C VAL A 114 -5.48 7.70 12.24
N GLU A 115 -6.30 7.20 13.17
CA GLU A 115 -5.98 7.12 14.60
C GLU A 115 -5.21 5.82 14.89
N ALA A 116 -4.17 5.91 15.72
CA ALA A 116 -3.38 4.76 16.11
C ALA A 116 -4.24 3.66 16.75
N GLY A 117 -4.03 2.40 16.35
CA GLY A 117 -4.73 1.22 16.89
C GLY A 117 -6.22 1.09 16.51
N LYS A 118 -6.81 2.07 15.84
CA LYS A 118 -8.24 2.05 15.48
C LYS A 118 -8.47 1.36 14.14
N ASN A 119 -8.69 0.04 14.20
CA ASN A 119 -9.05 -0.75 13.03
C ASN A 119 -10.57 -0.69 12.76
N GLY A 120 -10.97 -0.94 11.51
CA GLY A 120 -12.36 -1.01 11.07
C GLY A 120 -12.53 -2.00 9.92
N VAL A 121 -13.22 -1.60 8.85
CA VAL A 121 -13.27 -2.40 7.61
C VAL A 121 -11.86 -2.67 7.08
N GLY A 122 -11.00 -1.66 7.11
CA GLY A 122 -9.55 -1.75 6.89
C GLY A 122 -8.76 -1.53 8.19
N PRO A 123 -7.45 -1.85 8.19
CA PRO A 123 -6.57 -1.52 9.32
C PRO A 123 -6.41 0.00 9.48
N THR A 124 -5.93 0.46 10.63
CA THR A 124 -5.46 1.85 10.75
C THR A 124 -4.34 2.15 9.74
N LEU A 125 -4.31 3.38 9.22
CA LEU A 125 -3.26 3.90 8.36
C LEU A 125 -2.22 4.74 9.12
N PHE A 126 -2.38 4.87 10.44
CA PHE A 126 -1.40 5.52 11.28
C PHE A 126 -0.07 4.75 11.29
N GLY A 127 1.03 5.43 10.99
CA GLY A 127 2.37 4.83 10.96
C GLY A 127 2.59 3.85 9.81
N ILE A 128 1.74 3.86 8.78
CA ILE A 128 1.83 2.87 7.70
C ILE A 128 3.06 3.07 6.83
N PHE A 129 3.52 4.31 6.63
CA PHE A 129 4.68 4.59 5.80
C PHE A 129 5.97 4.06 6.45
N GLY A 130 6.73 3.26 5.72
CA GLY A 130 7.92 2.55 6.19
C GLY A 130 7.62 1.20 6.84
N SER A 131 6.38 0.91 7.21
CA SER A 131 5.99 -0.36 7.84
C SER A 131 5.90 -1.51 6.83
N LYS A 132 5.87 -2.75 7.34
CA LYS A 132 5.63 -3.94 6.54
C LYS A 132 4.12 -4.14 6.28
N ALA A 133 3.80 -4.62 5.08
CA ALA A 133 2.44 -4.95 4.72
C ALA A 133 1.90 -6.10 5.57
N GLY A 134 0.68 -5.95 6.07
CA GLY A 134 -0.01 -7.02 6.78
C GLY A 134 0.37 -7.20 8.25
N GLU A 135 1.05 -6.23 8.86
CA GLU A 135 1.55 -6.33 10.24
C GLU A 135 0.80 -5.44 11.26
N VAL A 136 -0.23 -4.69 10.84
CA VAL A 136 -0.99 -3.85 11.78
C VAL A 136 -1.65 -4.71 12.87
N PRO A 137 -1.31 -4.51 14.16
CA PRO A 137 -1.82 -5.35 15.24
C PRO A 137 -3.35 -5.36 15.31
N GLY A 138 -3.91 -6.53 15.62
CA GLY A 138 -5.35 -6.71 15.80
C GLY A 138 -6.18 -6.73 14.52
N TYR A 139 -5.59 -6.52 13.33
CA TYR A 139 -6.32 -6.63 12.06
C TYR A 139 -6.10 -7.98 11.37
N LYS A 140 -7.15 -8.54 10.76
CA LYS A 140 -7.11 -9.85 10.07
C LYS A 140 -6.93 -9.68 8.56
N PHE A 141 -5.66 -9.55 8.16
CA PHE A 141 -5.28 -9.42 6.75
C PHE A 141 -5.65 -10.64 5.88
N SER A 142 -5.67 -10.44 4.57
CA SER A 142 -5.61 -11.56 3.63
C SER A 142 -4.29 -12.31 3.80
N PRO A 143 -4.28 -13.65 3.71
CA PRO A 143 -3.03 -14.42 3.76
C PRO A 143 -2.01 -13.99 2.70
N ALA A 144 -2.47 -13.57 1.51
CA ALA A 144 -1.62 -13.07 0.43
C ALA A 144 -0.86 -11.79 0.83
N LEU A 145 -1.57 -10.75 1.30
CA LEU A 145 -0.94 -9.49 1.71
C LEU A 145 0.00 -9.68 2.91
N ALA A 146 -0.39 -10.50 3.90
CA ALA A 146 0.44 -10.78 5.08
C ALA A 146 1.75 -11.48 4.73
N ARG A 147 1.80 -12.28 3.65
CA ARG A 147 3.01 -12.97 3.19
C ARG A 147 3.73 -12.26 2.04
N SER A 148 3.28 -11.07 1.65
CA SER A 148 3.80 -10.39 0.45
C SER A 148 5.25 -9.91 0.60
N GLY A 149 5.75 -9.75 1.84
CA GLY A 149 7.08 -9.20 2.11
C GLY A 149 7.22 -7.71 1.78
N ILE A 150 6.14 -7.04 1.35
CA ILE A 150 6.16 -5.63 0.93
C ILE A 150 6.47 -4.73 2.13
N THR A 151 7.36 -3.77 1.92
CA THR A 151 7.50 -2.59 2.78
C THR A 151 6.79 -1.41 2.10
N TRP A 152 5.96 -0.69 2.85
CA TRP A 152 5.27 0.49 2.36
C TRP A 152 6.25 1.66 2.23
N ASN A 153 6.48 2.09 1.01
CA ASN A 153 7.24 3.29 0.65
C ASN A 153 6.51 3.96 -0.52
N ARG A 154 7.02 5.08 -1.05
CA ARG A 154 6.36 5.77 -2.16
C ARG A 154 6.06 4.88 -3.36
N SER A 155 7.02 4.06 -3.78
CA SER A 155 6.89 3.21 -4.97
C SER A 155 5.88 2.07 -4.75
N SER A 156 5.97 1.38 -3.62
CA SER A 156 5.05 0.29 -3.31
C SER A 156 3.63 0.79 -3.03
N LEU A 157 3.47 1.94 -2.38
CA LEU A 157 2.17 2.58 -2.18
C LEU A 157 1.57 3.09 -3.49
N ASP A 158 2.35 3.68 -4.39
CA ASP A 158 1.84 4.10 -5.71
C ASP A 158 1.33 2.90 -6.51
N THR A 159 2.11 1.82 -6.56
CA THR A 159 1.74 0.56 -7.24
C THR A 159 0.50 -0.06 -6.61
N TRP A 160 0.45 -0.12 -5.28
CA TRP A 160 -0.66 -0.66 -4.52
C TRP A 160 -1.95 0.12 -4.78
N LEU A 161 -1.90 1.44 -4.64
CA LEU A 161 -3.06 2.30 -4.87
C LEU A 161 -3.51 2.29 -6.33
N LYS A 162 -2.62 2.04 -7.30
CA LYS A 162 -3.00 1.88 -8.71
C LYS A 162 -3.83 0.61 -8.95
N GLY A 163 -3.63 -0.44 -8.16
CA GLY A 163 -4.38 -1.69 -8.32
C GLY A 163 -3.99 -2.76 -7.30
N PRO A 164 -4.65 -2.83 -6.13
CA PRO A 164 -4.23 -3.71 -5.05
C PRO A 164 -4.30 -5.20 -5.42
N ILE A 165 -5.40 -5.62 -6.06
CA ILE A 165 -5.60 -7.01 -6.51
C ILE A 165 -4.61 -7.40 -7.61
N LYS A 166 -4.17 -6.43 -8.43
CA LYS A 166 -3.17 -6.67 -9.46
C LYS A 166 -1.78 -6.84 -8.85
N MET A 167 -1.45 -6.05 -7.84
CA MET A 167 -0.16 -6.11 -7.15
C MET A 167 -0.07 -7.35 -6.25
N VAL A 168 -1.14 -7.69 -5.53
CA VAL A 168 -1.22 -8.85 -4.65
C VAL A 168 -2.53 -9.59 -4.91
N PRO A 169 -2.51 -10.61 -5.79
CA PRO A 169 -3.66 -11.49 -6.01
C PRO A 169 -4.12 -12.12 -4.68
N GLY A 170 -5.42 -12.02 -4.39
CA GLY A 170 -6.02 -12.49 -3.13
C GLY A 170 -6.00 -11.46 -1.99
N ALA A 171 -5.56 -10.23 -2.23
CA ALA A 171 -5.82 -9.12 -1.31
C ALA A 171 -7.32 -8.85 -1.16
N LYS A 172 -7.73 -8.38 0.02
CA LYS A 172 -9.14 -8.03 0.32
C LYS A 172 -9.51 -6.60 -0.09
N MET A 173 -8.54 -5.69 -0.17
CA MET A 173 -8.78 -4.32 -0.61
C MET A 173 -8.91 -4.28 -2.13
N VAL A 174 -10.06 -3.86 -2.67
CA VAL A 174 -10.32 -3.83 -4.12
C VAL A 174 -10.24 -2.44 -4.74
N ILE A 175 -10.18 -1.42 -3.89
CA ILE A 175 -10.28 -0.02 -4.26
C ILE A 175 -8.98 0.46 -4.91
N ALA A 176 -9.08 1.00 -6.13
CA ALA A 176 -7.97 1.58 -6.86
C ALA A 176 -8.13 3.10 -7.02
N MET A 177 -7.01 3.79 -7.22
CA MET A 177 -6.89 5.20 -7.53
C MET A 177 -6.08 5.37 -8.82
N PRO A 178 -6.73 5.38 -10.01
CA PRO A 178 -6.03 5.42 -11.30
C PRO A 178 -5.28 6.73 -11.54
N ASP A 179 -5.78 7.83 -10.98
CA ASP A 179 -5.23 9.17 -11.10
C ASP A 179 -3.90 9.29 -10.32
N PRO A 180 -2.77 9.57 -11.01
CA PRO A 180 -1.45 9.62 -10.38
C PRO A 180 -1.29 10.79 -9.40
N GLU A 181 -1.89 11.95 -9.68
CA GLU A 181 -1.80 13.12 -8.80
C GLU A 181 -2.55 12.87 -7.49
N LYS A 182 -3.71 12.21 -7.57
CA LYS A 182 -4.44 11.79 -6.37
C LYS A 182 -3.67 10.75 -5.56
N ARG A 183 -3.02 9.77 -6.20
CA ARG A 183 -2.16 8.81 -5.49
C ARG A 183 -1.02 9.52 -4.80
N LYS A 184 -0.31 10.40 -5.50
CA LYS A 184 0.78 11.20 -4.93
C LYS A 184 0.31 11.98 -3.69
N ALA A 185 -0.79 12.71 -3.80
CA ALA A 185 -1.34 13.48 -2.68
C ALA A 185 -1.71 12.60 -1.48
N ILE A 186 -2.29 11.41 -1.72
CA ILE A 186 -2.59 10.45 -0.65
C ILE A 186 -1.29 9.97 0.00
N ILE A 187 -0.27 9.61 -0.78
CA ILE A 187 1.01 9.11 -0.26
C ILE A 187 1.72 10.18 0.57
N ASP A 188 1.75 11.43 0.08
CA ASP A 188 2.30 12.57 0.82
C ASP A 188 1.57 12.76 2.15
N TYR A 189 0.25 12.55 2.20
CA TYR A 189 -0.50 12.58 3.45
C TYR A 189 -0.18 11.41 4.39
N LEU A 190 -0.07 10.19 3.87
CA LEU A 190 0.29 9.00 4.66
C LEU A 190 1.66 9.12 5.33
N GLU A 191 2.62 9.79 4.69
CA GLU A 191 3.95 10.09 5.26
C GLU A 191 3.87 10.96 6.53
N THR A 192 2.79 11.74 6.68
CA THR A 192 2.60 12.61 7.85
C THR A 192 1.96 11.90 9.04
N LEU A 193 1.42 10.68 8.85
CA LEU A 193 0.73 9.92 9.88
C LEU A 193 1.71 9.13 10.72
N LYS A 194 2.16 9.70 11.84
CA LYS A 194 3.15 9.13 12.75
C LYS A 194 2.92 9.55 14.19
#